data_AF-A0A943PPD2-F1
#
_entry.id   AF-A0A943PPD2-F1
#
_cell.length_a   1.000
_cell.length_b   1.000
_cell.length_c   1.000
_cell.angle_alpha   90.00
_cell.angle_beta   90.00
_cell.angle_gamma   90.00
#
_symmetry.space_group_name_H-M   'P 1'
#
loop_
_entity.id
_entity.type
_entity.pdbx_description
1 polymer ?
#
loop_
_entity_poly.entity_id
_entity_poly.type
_entity_poly.pdbx_seq_one_letter_code
_entity_poly.pdbx_strand_id
1 'polypeptide(L)'
;MEVEQIRKRLNEKYNKFSVDILSKMIMEFQQLFKEKYLTTDEVIQLVILNIPKGVVVYDKVEGRYDAICSISSKEFKIEKEVLDNQDYFEYVFFHEFIHAISYRKFNEKQFMGFYTTAKGDDYEFKVRSFNEAFTEYLTLKRNKMVGYKIENGSLSGYELGALEIEMLENIIPKEKLINSYFNEPNLLENLLNEYHMNIDEIFYSFKALEAKDYDEHSLEYKLALINPNNVFKIIDGERYLFYNLLDSFGEVKNEEEFNKKWSILLKEYDNKYNFYKIDGIFRIGKICSDMELLNIKTSELIEQRISNETLNKYNFLSKIFKIEEKEKILSKLYEIYKNDYRTYFNLMKDESAVLAYTFLDNIKNSYQLYDIEMYPRVYPYLQKENAKINDVIFKKIRCEELNINFYIFDINEKNYVESNYYDIIIDRISNDEFLIKYQNQIDKINISVNKYWHNSHEFNCNIIY
;
A
#
# COMPACT_ATOMS: atom_id res chain seq x y z
N MET A 1 -6.94 34.91 -22.02
CA MET A 1 -6.67 36.31 -21.59
C MET A 1 -5.16 36.54 -21.64
N GLU A 2 -4.69 37.74 -22.01
CA GLU A 2 -3.24 38.05 -22.02
C GLU A 2 -2.71 38.34 -20.61
N VAL A 3 -1.43 38.04 -20.33
CA VAL A 3 -0.80 38.23 -18.98
C VAL A 3 -0.98 39.65 -18.46
N GLU A 4 -0.88 40.66 -19.34
CA GLU A 4 -1.00 42.06 -18.95
C GLU A 4 -2.41 42.42 -18.44
N GLN A 5 -3.44 41.77 -18.97
CA GLN A 5 -4.82 41.96 -18.51
C GLN A 5 -5.02 41.34 -17.12
N ILE A 6 -4.40 40.19 -16.86
CA ILE A 6 -4.40 39.53 -15.54
C ILE A 6 -3.69 40.44 -14.53
N ARG A 7 -2.47 40.91 -14.85
CA ARG A 7 -1.69 41.83 -14.01
C ARG A 7 -2.45 43.09 -13.66
N LYS A 8 -3.10 43.72 -14.65
CA LYS A 8 -3.91 44.92 -14.43
C LYS A 8 -4.99 44.69 -13.36
N ARG A 9 -5.68 43.55 -13.40
CA ARG A 9 -6.73 43.22 -12.41
C ARG A 9 -6.17 42.92 -11.02
N LEU A 10 -5.02 42.28 -10.94
CA LEU A 10 -4.36 41.98 -9.66
C LEU A 10 -3.72 43.21 -9.02
N ASN A 11 -3.17 44.13 -9.82
CA ASN A 11 -2.53 45.38 -9.38
C ASN A 11 -3.46 46.29 -8.57
N GLU A 12 -4.79 46.15 -8.72
CA GLU A 12 -5.77 46.89 -7.93
C GLU A 12 -5.82 46.45 -6.46
N LYS A 13 -5.31 45.24 -6.15
CA LYS A 13 -5.43 44.60 -4.82
C LYS A 13 -4.10 44.25 -4.18
N TYR A 14 -3.08 43.99 -4.99
CA TYR A 14 -1.88 43.31 -4.54
C TYR A 14 -0.60 44.11 -4.80
N ASN A 15 0.42 43.83 -4.00
CA ASN A 15 1.77 44.38 -4.22
C ASN A 15 2.41 43.75 -5.48
N LYS A 16 3.47 44.39 -5.99
CA LYS A 16 4.15 43.95 -7.22
C LYS A 16 4.58 42.48 -7.17
N PHE A 17 5.17 42.04 -6.06
CA PHE A 17 5.64 40.66 -5.89
C PHE A 17 4.48 39.64 -6.04
N SER A 18 3.38 39.90 -5.34
CA SER A 18 2.16 39.08 -5.41
C SER A 18 1.58 39.07 -6.83
N VAL A 19 1.54 40.22 -7.50
CA VAL A 19 1.03 40.33 -8.88
C VAL A 19 1.89 39.52 -9.84
N ASP A 20 3.21 39.61 -9.72
CA ASP A 20 4.14 38.90 -10.60
C ASP A 20 3.98 37.38 -10.45
N ILE A 21 3.95 36.84 -9.22
CA ILE A 21 3.81 35.40 -9.03
C ILE A 21 2.41 34.87 -9.33
N LEU A 22 1.35 35.56 -8.88
CA LEU A 22 -0.02 35.13 -9.13
C LEU A 22 -0.36 35.16 -10.62
N SER A 23 0.07 36.20 -11.34
CA SER A 23 -0.15 36.25 -12.80
C SER A 23 0.54 35.10 -13.53
N LYS A 24 1.75 34.72 -13.11
CA LYS A 24 2.44 33.53 -13.61
C LYS A 24 1.66 32.25 -13.34
N MET A 25 1.24 32.01 -12.09
CA MET A 25 0.51 30.78 -11.73
C MET A 25 -0.84 30.66 -12.44
N ILE A 26 -1.58 31.76 -12.57
CA ILE A 26 -2.84 31.79 -13.30
C ILE A 26 -2.60 31.41 -14.76
N MET A 27 -1.55 31.95 -15.40
CA MET A 27 -1.22 31.60 -16.77
C MET A 27 -0.84 30.13 -16.94
N GLU A 28 -0.04 29.57 -16.03
CA GLU A 28 0.33 28.16 -16.07
C GLU A 28 -0.88 27.25 -15.86
N PHE A 29 -1.78 27.59 -14.93
CA PHE A 29 -3.05 26.87 -14.74
C PHE A 29 -3.89 26.89 -16.02
N GLN A 30 -3.99 28.06 -16.67
CA GLN A 30 -4.75 28.18 -17.92
C GLN A 30 -4.06 27.52 -19.12
N GLN A 31 -2.74 27.43 -19.13
CA GLN A 31 -2.02 26.63 -20.12
C GLN A 31 -2.30 25.14 -19.93
N LEU A 32 -2.36 24.68 -18.68
CA LEU A 32 -2.60 23.29 -18.33
C LEU A 32 -4.04 22.84 -18.64
N PHE A 33 -5.03 23.68 -18.34
CA PHE A 33 -6.45 23.31 -18.42
C PHE A 33 -7.26 24.02 -19.51
N LYS A 34 -6.70 25.05 -20.17
CA LYS A 34 -7.33 25.75 -21.31
C LYS A 34 -8.76 26.21 -21.02
N GLU A 35 -8.99 26.83 -19.86
CA GLU A 35 -10.30 27.31 -19.39
C GLU A 35 -11.39 26.22 -19.27
N LYS A 36 -11.03 24.93 -19.32
CA LYS A 36 -11.99 23.81 -19.31
C LYS A 36 -12.77 23.67 -18.00
N TYR A 37 -12.12 23.96 -16.86
CA TYR A 37 -12.70 23.77 -15.53
C TYR A 37 -12.99 25.11 -14.84
N LEU A 38 -12.09 26.08 -14.98
CA LEU A 38 -12.29 27.44 -14.49
C LEU A 38 -11.77 28.40 -15.56
N THR A 39 -12.59 29.38 -15.94
CA THR A 39 -12.18 30.49 -16.81
C THR A 39 -11.11 31.34 -16.11
N THR A 40 -10.33 32.11 -16.88
CA THR A 40 -9.33 33.02 -16.29
C THR A 40 -9.98 33.99 -15.28
N ASP A 41 -11.21 34.44 -15.55
CA ASP A 41 -11.95 35.36 -14.70
C ASP A 41 -12.34 34.74 -13.36
N GLU A 42 -12.84 33.50 -13.38
CA GLU A 42 -13.20 32.75 -12.17
C GLU A 42 -11.98 32.49 -11.30
N VAL A 43 -10.85 32.11 -11.90
CA VAL A 43 -9.58 31.90 -11.17
C VAL A 43 -9.15 33.19 -10.47
N ILE A 44 -9.16 34.34 -11.16
CA ILE A 44 -8.82 35.64 -10.55
C ILE A 44 -9.78 35.98 -9.40
N GLN A 45 -11.08 35.75 -9.59
CA GLN A 45 -12.09 36.02 -8.55
C GLN A 45 -11.88 35.15 -7.31
N LEU A 46 -11.59 33.86 -7.49
CA LEU A 46 -11.33 32.92 -6.40
C LEU A 46 -10.08 33.30 -5.62
N VAL A 47 -8.99 33.66 -6.31
CA VAL A 47 -7.77 34.21 -5.69
C VAL A 47 -8.11 35.44 -4.84
N ILE A 48 -8.78 36.45 -5.42
CA ILE A 48 -9.12 37.68 -4.71
C ILE A 48 -10.03 37.42 -3.49
N LEU A 49 -10.95 36.47 -3.61
CA LEU A 49 -11.87 36.11 -2.55
C LEU A 49 -11.19 35.39 -1.38
N ASN A 50 -10.33 34.41 -1.69
CA ASN A 50 -9.79 33.48 -0.70
C ASN A 50 -8.48 33.99 -0.07
N ILE A 51 -7.70 34.78 -0.81
CA ILE A 51 -6.44 35.37 -0.33
C ILE A 51 -6.35 36.89 -0.61
N PRO A 52 -7.29 37.70 -0.12
CA PRO A 52 -7.33 39.15 -0.36
C PRO A 52 -6.10 39.93 0.10
N LYS A 53 -5.25 39.38 0.97
CA LYS A 53 -3.98 40.03 1.37
C LYS A 53 -2.79 39.70 0.46
N GLY A 54 -2.93 38.70 -0.41
CA GLY A 54 -1.90 38.31 -1.37
C GLY A 54 -0.83 37.43 -0.72
N VAL A 55 0.42 37.65 -1.12
CA VAL A 55 1.56 36.83 -0.75
C VAL A 55 2.40 37.52 0.32
N VAL A 56 2.66 36.80 1.41
CA VAL A 56 3.43 37.24 2.57
C VAL A 56 4.62 36.32 2.78
N VAL A 57 5.81 36.90 2.82
CA VAL A 57 7.05 36.20 3.13
C VAL A 57 7.31 36.32 4.62
N TYR A 58 7.59 35.20 5.27
CA TYR A 58 7.86 35.17 6.71
C TYR A 58 9.22 34.55 7.01
N ASP A 59 9.86 35.04 8.08
CA ASP A 59 11.06 34.43 8.62
C ASP A 59 10.67 33.17 9.42
N LYS A 60 11.48 32.11 9.37
CA LYS A 60 11.26 30.82 10.02
C LYS A 60 11.07 30.98 11.53
N VAL A 61 9.85 31.20 11.99
CA VAL A 61 9.49 31.28 13.40
C VAL A 61 8.28 30.37 13.60
N GLU A 62 8.52 29.24 14.26
CA GLU A 62 7.58 28.14 14.53
C GLU A 62 7.24 27.28 13.31
N GLY A 63 8.21 26.44 12.95
CA GLY A 63 8.15 25.54 11.81
C GLY A 63 6.93 24.64 11.77
N ARG A 64 6.35 24.53 10.57
CA ARG A 64 5.53 23.40 10.16
C ARG A 64 5.35 23.26 8.64
N TYR A 65 5.47 24.32 7.83
CA TYR A 65 5.19 24.26 6.39
C TYR A 65 6.08 25.21 5.58
N ASP A 66 6.62 24.77 4.43
CA ASP A 66 7.43 25.60 3.53
C ASP A 66 6.60 26.72 2.87
N ALA A 67 5.33 26.43 2.55
CA ALA A 67 4.31 27.42 2.28
C ALA A 67 2.94 26.95 2.75
N ILE A 68 1.97 27.86 2.82
CA ILE A 68 0.58 27.52 3.14
C ILE A 68 -0.41 28.54 2.57
N CYS A 69 -1.50 28.05 1.98
CA CYS A 69 -2.74 28.75 1.73
C CYS A 69 -3.50 28.94 3.04
N SER A 70 -3.20 30.02 3.76
CA SER A 70 -3.84 30.26 5.04
C SER A 70 -5.16 30.98 4.85
N ILE A 71 -6.26 30.24 4.77
CA ILE A 71 -7.59 30.82 4.64
C ILE A 71 -8.00 31.63 5.88
N SER A 72 -7.56 31.22 7.07
CA SER A 72 -7.83 31.95 8.31
C SER A 72 -7.19 33.34 8.31
N SER A 73 -5.92 33.45 7.88
CA SER A 73 -5.27 34.74 7.72
C SER A 73 -5.50 35.40 6.36
N LYS A 74 -6.16 34.72 5.41
CA LYS A 74 -6.52 35.22 4.08
C LYS A 74 -5.33 35.64 3.22
N GLU A 75 -4.26 34.85 3.27
CA GLU A 75 -2.98 35.12 2.59
C GLU A 75 -2.25 33.83 2.24
N PHE A 76 -1.40 33.88 1.22
CA PHE A 76 -0.35 32.88 1.03
C PHE A 76 0.84 33.24 1.90
N LYS A 77 1.29 32.29 2.72
CA LYS A 77 2.51 32.43 3.51
C LYS A 77 3.59 31.56 2.87
N ILE A 78 4.75 32.15 2.62
CA ILE A 78 5.92 31.41 2.09
C ILE A 78 7.10 31.68 3.02
N GLU A 79 7.80 30.62 3.39
CA GLU A 79 9.04 30.73 4.14
C GLU A 79 10.12 31.36 3.26
N LYS A 80 10.86 32.32 3.81
CA LYS A 80 11.88 33.07 3.06
C LYS A 80 12.93 32.19 2.37
N GLU A 81 13.36 31.10 3.01
CA GLU A 81 14.36 30.16 2.48
C GLU A 81 13.89 29.46 1.18
N VAL A 82 12.58 29.29 1.01
CA VAL A 82 12.00 28.66 -0.20
C VAL A 82 12.28 29.51 -1.44
N LEU A 83 12.36 30.84 -1.30
CA LEU A 83 12.61 31.77 -2.40
C LEU A 83 14.02 31.63 -3.00
N ASP A 84 14.96 30.97 -2.32
CA ASP A 84 16.32 30.76 -2.80
C ASP A 84 16.38 29.68 -3.90
N ASN A 85 15.37 28.81 -3.98
CA ASN A 85 15.21 27.81 -5.03
C ASN A 85 13.94 28.11 -5.85
N GLN A 86 14.12 28.76 -7.00
CA GLN A 86 13.02 29.22 -7.85
C GLN A 86 12.08 28.07 -8.28
N ASP A 87 12.62 26.91 -8.64
CA ASP A 87 11.80 25.81 -9.14
C ASP A 87 10.99 25.17 -8.02
N TYR A 88 11.61 24.97 -6.85
CA TYR A 88 10.92 24.47 -5.66
C TYR A 88 9.87 25.46 -5.15
N PHE A 89 10.19 26.76 -5.14
CA PHE A 89 9.24 27.82 -4.84
C PHE A 89 8.01 27.76 -5.75
N GLU A 90 8.21 27.65 -7.05
CA GLU A 90 7.11 27.58 -8.01
C GLU A 90 6.27 26.31 -7.84
N TYR A 91 6.89 25.18 -7.53
CA TYR A 91 6.19 23.94 -7.21
C TYR A 91 5.27 24.10 -6.00
N VAL A 92 5.83 24.50 -4.84
CA VAL A 92 5.08 24.66 -3.60
C VAL A 92 4.00 25.74 -3.76
N PHE A 93 4.34 26.86 -4.41
CA PHE A 93 3.39 27.94 -4.61
C PHE A 93 2.23 27.55 -5.55
N PHE A 94 2.49 26.74 -6.58
CA PHE A 94 1.43 26.21 -7.44
C PHE A 94 0.50 25.25 -6.66
N HIS A 95 1.06 24.41 -5.78
CA HIS A 95 0.26 23.54 -4.90
C HIS A 95 -0.71 24.33 -4.03
N GLU A 96 -0.21 25.33 -3.31
CA GLU A 96 -1.04 26.21 -2.48
C GLU A 96 -2.01 27.05 -3.33
N PHE A 97 -1.62 27.42 -4.55
CA PHE A 97 -2.49 28.07 -5.51
C PHE A 97 -3.72 27.23 -5.86
N ILE A 98 -3.54 25.92 -6.10
CA ILE A 98 -4.64 24.99 -6.34
C ILE A 98 -5.59 24.94 -5.15
N HIS A 99 -5.08 24.88 -3.91
CA HIS A 99 -5.90 24.95 -2.70
C HIS A 99 -6.75 26.22 -2.64
N ALA A 100 -6.18 27.37 -2.95
CA ALA A 100 -6.90 28.64 -2.94
C ALA A 100 -8.04 28.67 -3.96
N ILE A 101 -7.86 28.12 -5.15
CA ILE A 101 -8.88 28.15 -6.21
C ILE A 101 -9.85 26.96 -6.13
N SER A 102 -9.54 25.94 -5.35
CA SER A 102 -10.48 24.84 -5.03
C SER A 102 -11.31 25.11 -3.77
N TYR A 103 -11.02 26.18 -3.02
CA TYR A 103 -11.78 26.52 -1.82
C TYR A 103 -13.24 26.90 -2.12
N ARG A 104 -14.18 26.31 -1.38
CA ARG A 104 -15.62 26.48 -1.57
C ARG A 104 -16.37 26.58 -0.23
N LYS A 105 -17.65 26.96 -0.32
CA LYS A 105 -18.59 27.00 0.80
C LYS A 105 -19.85 26.21 0.47
N PHE A 106 -20.27 25.33 1.38
CA PHE A 106 -21.55 24.60 1.28
C PHE A 106 -22.23 24.58 2.65
N ASN A 107 -23.46 25.08 2.73
CA ASN A 107 -24.23 25.19 3.99
C ASN A 107 -23.39 25.79 5.14
N GLU A 108 -22.74 26.93 4.87
CA GLU A 108 -21.84 27.65 5.79
C GLU A 108 -20.53 26.93 6.17
N LYS A 109 -20.41 25.64 5.86
CA LYS A 109 -19.16 24.90 5.99
C LYS A 109 -18.22 25.24 4.85
N GLN A 110 -16.95 25.34 5.20
CA GLN A 110 -15.87 25.67 4.28
C GLN A 110 -15.00 24.43 4.05
N PHE A 111 -14.52 24.24 2.82
CA PHE A 111 -13.70 23.10 2.44
C PHE A 111 -12.82 23.44 1.23
N MET A 112 -11.75 22.66 1.04
CA MET A 112 -10.89 22.68 -0.14
C MET A 112 -11.20 21.47 -1.00
N GLY A 113 -11.32 21.63 -2.30
CA GLY A 113 -11.52 20.48 -3.18
C GLY A 113 -12.86 19.81 -2.96
N PHE A 114 -12.87 18.51 -2.66
CA PHE A 114 -14.09 17.73 -2.45
C PHE A 114 -14.76 18.03 -1.11
N TYR A 115 -16.09 17.89 -1.08
CA TYR A 115 -16.90 18.01 0.13
C TYR A 115 -17.79 16.80 0.32
N THR A 116 -17.92 16.41 1.57
CA THR A 116 -18.81 15.34 1.99
C THR A 116 -19.68 15.86 3.12
N THR A 117 -20.91 15.38 3.16
CA THR A 117 -21.84 15.61 4.27
C THR A 117 -21.38 14.80 5.49
N ALA A 118 -20.28 15.25 6.11
CA ALA A 118 -19.49 14.47 7.06
C ALA A 118 -20.31 13.72 8.14
N LYS A 119 -20.06 12.41 8.22
CA LYS A 119 -20.46 11.46 9.27
C LYS A 119 -19.55 11.59 10.53
N GLY A 120 -19.19 12.81 10.95
CA GLY A 120 -18.35 13.11 12.13
C GLY A 120 -16.87 13.42 11.86
N ASP A 121 -16.12 13.77 12.91
CA ASP A 121 -14.75 14.32 12.84
C ASP A 121 -13.72 13.39 12.15
N ASP A 122 -13.77 12.08 12.41
CA ASP A 122 -12.85 11.10 11.78
C ASP A 122 -13.00 11.06 10.24
N TYR A 123 -14.18 11.43 9.73
CA TYR A 123 -14.46 11.48 8.31
C TYR A 123 -13.86 12.73 7.65
N GLU A 124 -13.86 13.87 8.35
CA GLU A 124 -13.24 15.11 7.87
C GLU A 124 -11.73 14.96 7.67
N PHE A 125 -11.06 14.27 8.60
CA PHE A 125 -9.63 13.96 8.45
C PHE A 125 -9.32 13.08 7.24
N LYS A 126 -10.14 12.07 6.94
CA LYS A 126 -9.94 11.18 5.78
C LYS A 126 -10.06 11.91 4.45
N VAL A 127 -11.00 12.86 4.38
CA VAL A 127 -11.25 13.69 3.20
C VAL A 127 -10.08 14.63 2.94
N ARG A 128 -9.47 15.16 4.01
CA ARG A 128 -8.29 16.05 3.88
C ARG A 128 -7.14 15.36 3.15
N SER A 129 -6.82 14.12 3.52
CA SER A 129 -5.73 13.36 2.89
C SER A 129 -5.97 13.16 1.38
N PHE A 130 -7.21 12.88 1.00
CA PHE A 130 -7.60 12.76 -0.42
C PHE A 130 -7.50 14.10 -1.16
N ASN A 131 -7.92 15.19 -0.55
CA ASN A 131 -7.81 16.53 -1.14
C ASN A 131 -6.35 16.97 -1.35
N GLU A 132 -5.46 16.72 -0.38
CA GLU A 132 -4.03 17.01 -0.53
C GLU A 132 -3.40 16.21 -1.67
N ALA A 133 -3.68 14.90 -1.74
CA ALA A 133 -3.20 14.05 -2.82
C ALA A 133 -3.74 14.47 -4.19
N PHE A 134 -5.00 14.91 -4.26
CA PHE A 134 -5.58 15.45 -5.49
C PHE A 134 -4.91 16.76 -5.91
N THR A 135 -4.64 17.64 -4.96
CA THR A 135 -3.88 18.87 -5.20
C THR A 135 -2.47 18.55 -5.71
N GLU A 136 -1.76 17.63 -5.07
CA GLU A 136 -0.42 17.17 -5.50
C GLU A 136 -0.46 16.63 -6.93
N TYR A 137 -1.45 15.79 -7.27
CA TYR A 137 -1.66 15.28 -8.62
C TYR A 137 -1.79 16.40 -9.68
N LEU A 138 -2.53 17.47 -9.38
CA LEU A 138 -2.66 18.62 -10.29
C LEU A 138 -1.33 19.40 -10.39
N THR A 139 -0.59 19.51 -9.28
CA THR A 139 0.74 20.13 -9.22
C THR A 139 1.77 19.35 -10.05
N LEU A 140 1.81 18.02 -9.94
CA LEU A 140 2.70 17.18 -10.73
C LEU A 140 2.40 17.25 -12.23
N LYS A 141 1.13 17.44 -12.62
CA LYS A 141 0.77 17.72 -14.02
C LYS A 141 1.35 19.03 -14.52
N ARG A 142 1.37 20.08 -13.69
CA ARG A 142 2.08 21.33 -14.00
C ARG A 142 3.58 21.10 -14.12
N ASN A 143 4.21 20.36 -13.20
CA ASN A 143 5.64 20.07 -13.25
C ASN A 143 6.06 19.36 -14.54
N LYS A 144 5.30 18.36 -14.97
CA LYS A 144 5.50 17.67 -16.27
C LYS A 144 5.42 18.65 -17.45
N MET A 145 4.52 19.65 -17.40
CA MET A 145 4.37 20.67 -18.46
C MET A 145 5.56 21.63 -18.53
N VAL A 146 6.12 22.03 -17.38
CA VAL A 146 7.22 23.01 -17.33
C VAL A 146 8.61 22.37 -17.31
N GLY A 147 8.70 21.03 -17.29
CA GLY A 147 9.96 20.29 -17.33
C GLY A 147 10.72 20.27 -16.00
N TYR A 148 10.06 20.61 -14.89
CA TYR A 148 10.66 20.54 -13.56
C TYR A 148 10.79 19.08 -13.12
N LYS A 149 11.98 18.72 -12.63
CA LYS A 149 12.28 17.42 -12.02
C LYS A 149 12.81 17.68 -10.62
N ILE A 150 12.25 16.99 -9.64
CA ILE A 150 12.63 17.20 -8.25
C ILE A 150 14.00 16.54 -8.01
N GLU A 151 14.98 17.33 -7.54
CA GLU A 151 16.42 16.97 -7.56
C GLU A 151 16.81 15.87 -6.56
N ASN A 152 16.03 15.66 -5.51
CA ASN A 152 16.23 14.59 -4.54
C ASN A 152 14.95 13.77 -4.49
N GLY A 153 14.99 12.51 -4.92
CA GLY A 153 13.84 11.59 -4.96
C GLY A 153 13.20 11.23 -3.61
N SER A 154 13.41 12.04 -2.58
CA SER A 154 12.64 12.04 -1.33
C SER A 154 11.61 13.16 -1.42
N LEU A 155 10.42 12.79 -1.88
CA LEU A 155 9.31 13.69 -2.13
C LEU A 155 8.34 13.73 -0.96
N SER A 156 7.56 14.80 -0.85
CA SER A 156 6.39 14.85 0.03
C SER A 156 5.59 13.57 -0.22
N GLY A 157 5.28 12.78 0.80
CA GLY A 157 4.69 11.46 0.55
C GLY A 157 3.29 11.47 -0.09
N TYR A 158 2.74 12.67 -0.35
CA TYR A 158 1.61 12.90 -1.24
C TYR A 158 1.86 12.50 -2.71
N GLU A 159 3.08 12.27 -3.18
CA GLU A 159 3.31 11.77 -4.55
C GLU A 159 2.72 10.38 -4.79
N LEU A 160 2.79 9.49 -3.79
CA LEU A 160 2.10 8.20 -3.84
C LEU A 160 0.60 8.42 -3.94
N GLY A 161 0.06 9.37 -3.16
CA GLY A 161 -1.33 9.80 -3.29
C GLY A 161 -1.66 10.32 -4.69
N ALA A 162 -0.78 11.11 -5.31
CA ALA A 162 -0.99 11.63 -6.65
C ALA A 162 -1.00 10.54 -7.73
N LEU A 163 -0.15 9.51 -7.58
CA LEU A 163 -0.17 8.32 -8.45
C LEU A 163 -1.49 7.56 -8.33
N GLU A 164 -2.04 7.44 -7.12
CA GLU A 164 -3.36 6.81 -6.90
C GLU A 164 -4.50 7.62 -7.57
N ILE A 165 -4.39 8.96 -7.59
CA ILE A 165 -5.31 9.79 -8.39
C ILE A 165 -5.12 9.57 -9.90
N GLU A 166 -3.88 9.41 -10.39
CA GLU A 166 -3.62 8.99 -11.79
C GLU A 166 -4.25 7.61 -12.08
N MET A 167 -4.30 6.70 -11.09
CA MET A 167 -5.01 5.43 -11.25
C MET A 167 -6.51 5.65 -11.40
N LEU A 168 -7.15 6.45 -10.53
CA LEU A 168 -8.57 6.79 -10.64
C LEU A 168 -8.93 7.39 -12.01
N GLU A 169 -8.05 8.22 -12.58
CA GLU A 169 -8.21 8.79 -13.93
C GLU A 169 -8.28 7.72 -15.05
N ASN A 170 -7.72 6.53 -14.84
CA ASN A 170 -7.82 5.44 -15.82
C ASN A 170 -9.21 4.79 -15.85
N ILE A 171 -10.06 5.02 -14.85
CA ILE A 171 -11.42 4.45 -14.78
C ILE A 171 -12.46 5.53 -14.96
N ILE A 172 -12.29 6.62 -14.21
CA ILE A 172 -13.17 7.78 -14.26
C ILE A 172 -12.56 8.76 -15.26
N PRO A 173 -13.31 9.19 -16.29
CA PRO A 173 -12.82 10.19 -17.23
C PRO A 173 -12.24 11.39 -16.49
N LYS A 174 -10.99 11.74 -16.83
CA LYS A 174 -10.25 12.88 -16.27
C LYS A 174 -11.13 14.12 -16.14
N GLU A 175 -11.93 14.38 -17.17
CA GLU A 175 -12.88 15.48 -17.24
C GLU A 175 -13.84 15.48 -16.06
N LYS A 176 -14.50 14.36 -15.79
CA LYS A 176 -15.45 14.25 -14.70
C LYS A 176 -14.74 14.44 -13.37
N LEU A 177 -13.62 13.75 -13.17
CA LEU A 177 -12.91 13.75 -11.89
C LEU A 177 -12.38 15.14 -11.50
N ILE A 178 -11.70 15.83 -12.43
CA ILE A 178 -11.19 17.19 -12.18
C ILE A 178 -12.33 18.21 -12.10
N ASN A 179 -13.40 18.06 -12.89
CA ASN A 179 -14.57 18.94 -12.79
C ASN A 179 -15.27 18.78 -11.43
N SER A 180 -15.37 17.56 -10.91
CA SER A 180 -15.88 17.32 -9.57
C SER A 180 -15.01 17.99 -8.51
N TYR A 181 -13.69 18.05 -8.67
CA TYR A 181 -12.81 18.74 -7.72
C TYR A 181 -13.07 20.26 -7.66
N PHE A 182 -13.23 20.92 -8.81
CA PHE A 182 -13.37 22.38 -8.87
C PHE A 182 -14.81 22.89 -8.82
N ASN A 183 -15.75 22.22 -9.50
CA ASN A 183 -17.08 22.77 -9.77
C ASN A 183 -18.21 21.99 -9.10
N GLU A 184 -18.05 20.68 -8.93
CA GLU A 184 -19.09 19.80 -8.37
C GLU A 184 -18.60 18.96 -7.17
N PRO A 185 -17.97 19.58 -6.15
CA PRO A 185 -17.26 18.85 -5.10
C PRO A 185 -18.16 18.01 -4.19
N ASN A 186 -19.44 18.34 -4.11
CA ASN A 186 -20.42 17.57 -3.33
C ASN A 186 -20.94 16.33 -4.07
N LEU A 187 -20.59 16.17 -5.36
CA LEU A 187 -21.07 15.07 -6.20
C LEU A 187 -20.02 13.97 -6.36
N LEU A 188 -18.87 14.06 -5.69
CA LEU A 188 -17.83 13.02 -5.77
C LEU A 188 -18.38 11.64 -5.43
N GLU A 189 -19.17 11.50 -4.36
CA GLU A 189 -19.75 10.20 -3.98
C GLU A 189 -20.65 9.64 -5.09
N ASN A 190 -21.45 10.49 -5.74
CA ASN A 190 -22.28 10.07 -6.86
C ASN A 190 -21.41 9.62 -8.04
N LEU A 191 -20.37 10.38 -8.35
CA LEU A 191 -19.42 10.04 -9.39
C LEU A 191 -18.74 8.70 -9.10
N LEU A 192 -18.24 8.49 -7.89
CA LEU A 192 -17.62 7.22 -7.48
C LEU A 192 -18.62 6.06 -7.57
N ASN A 193 -19.85 6.25 -7.12
CA ASN A 193 -20.92 5.25 -7.21
C ASN A 193 -21.29 4.88 -8.66
N GLU A 194 -21.23 5.81 -9.62
CA GLU A 194 -21.40 5.51 -11.06
C GLU A 194 -20.41 4.44 -11.54
N TYR A 195 -19.21 4.41 -10.95
CA TYR A 195 -18.16 3.45 -11.25
C TYR A 195 -18.04 2.34 -10.20
N HIS A 196 -19.13 2.13 -9.44
CA HIS A 196 -19.24 1.09 -8.40
C HIS A 196 -18.22 1.22 -7.27
N MET A 197 -17.80 2.46 -6.99
CA MET A 197 -16.82 2.72 -5.95
C MET A 197 -17.33 3.22 -4.62
N ASN A 198 -16.77 2.65 -3.55
CA ASN A 198 -17.06 3.03 -2.18
C ASN A 198 -16.16 4.19 -1.72
N ILE A 199 -16.77 5.34 -1.50
CA ILE A 199 -16.07 6.55 -1.05
C ILE A 199 -15.43 6.41 0.34
N ASP A 200 -16.03 5.63 1.24
CA ASP A 200 -15.51 5.40 2.60
C ASP A 200 -14.17 4.63 2.51
N GLU A 201 -14.07 3.65 1.61
CA GLU A 201 -12.86 2.86 1.37
C GLU A 201 -11.78 3.68 0.68
N ILE A 202 -12.16 4.49 -0.33
CA ILE A 202 -11.23 5.40 -1.01
C ILE A 202 -10.61 6.36 0.01
N PHE A 203 -11.41 7.12 0.77
CA PHE A 203 -10.84 8.09 1.71
C PHE A 203 -10.02 7.42 2.82
N TYR A 204 -10.39 6.22 3.26
CA TYR A 204 -9.59 5.47 4.21
C TYR A 204 -8.20 5.12 3.65
N SER A 205 -8.11 4.77 2.37
CA SER A 205 -6.85 4.49 1.67
C SER A 205 -5.90 5.68 1.74
N PHE A 206 -6.40 6.88 1.44
CA PHE A 206 -5.60 8.10 1.45
C PHE A 206 -5.24 8.56 2.86
N LYS A 207 -6.11 8.34 3.85
CA LYS A 207 -5.75 8.59 5.26
C LYS A 207 -4.59 7.69 5.70
N ALA A 208 -4.60 6.44 5.26
CA ALA A 208 -3.54 5.48 5.58
C ALA A 208 -2.19 5.86 4.94
N LEU A 209 -2.18 6.57 3.81
CA LEU A 209 -0.98 7.18 3.23
C LEU A 209 -0.41 8.26 4.12
N GLU A 210 -1.22 9.27 4.42
CA GLU A 210 -0.76 10.46 5.12
C GLU A 210 -0.18 10.09 6.49
N ALA A 211 -0.79 9.13 7.20
CA ALA A 211 -0.28 8.63 8.47
C ALA A 211 1.08 7.92 8.35
N LYS A 212 1.38 7.32 7.19
CA LYS A 212 2.62 6.60 6.94
C LYS A 212 3.75 7.50 6.46
N ASP A 213 3.47 8.59 5.79
CA ASP A 213 4.51 9.59 5.46
C ASP A 213 5.20 10.13 6.71
N TYR A 214 4.44 10.31 7.81
CA TYR A 214 5.00 10.66 9.12
C TYR A 214 5.90 9.55 9.70
N ASP A 215 5.55 8.28 9.48
CA ASP A 215 6.27 7.11 10.00
C ASP A 215 7.47 6.72 9.10
N GLU A 216 7.37 6.86 7.78
CA GLU A 216 8.42 6.56 6.80
C GLU A 216 9.49 7.64 6.77
N HIS A 217 9.15 8.93 6.82
CA HIS A 217 10.15 9.98 7.01
C HIS A 217 10.92 9.81 8.31
N SER A 218 10.29 9.28 9.36
CA SER A 218 10.97 8.97 10.63
C SER A 218 11.75 7.65 10.61
N LEU A 219 11.43 6.72 9.71
CA LEU A 219 12.13 5.44 9.47
C LEU A 219 13.33 5.58 8.51
N GLU A 220 13.22 6.35 7.43
CA GLU A 220 14.32 6.64 6.49
C GLU A 220 15.47 7.36 7.19
N TYR A 221 15.16 8.29 8.11
CA TYR A 221 16.17 8.98 8.92
C TYR A 221 16.77 8.12 10.05
N LYS A 222 16.16 6.98 10.41
CA LYS A 222 16.58 6.14 11.54
C LYS A 222 16.77 4.67 11.17
N LEU A 223 17.71 4.38 10.27
CA LEU A 223 18.21 3.02 9.93
C LEU A 223 17.43 2.36 8.79
N ALA A 224 17.64 2.87 7.58
CA ALA A 224 17.31 2.14 6.36
C ALA A 224 18.05 0.78 6.34
N LEU A 225 17.28 -0.27 6.05
CA LEU A 225 17.72 -1.58 5.50
C LEU A 225 18.32 -2.65 6.44
N ILE A 226 18.35 -2.48 7.77
CA ILE A 226 18.92 -3.51 8.67
C ILE A 226 17.85 -4.42 9.31
N ASN A 227 16.58 -4.02 9.35
CA ASN A 227 15.55 -4.73 10.13
C ASN A 227 14.31 -5.13 9.28
N PRO A 228 13.97 -6.44 9.17
CA PRO A 228 12.82 -6.94 8.41
C PRO A 228 11.48 -6.26 8.76
N ASN A 229 11.30 -5.83 10.01
CA ASN A 229 10.09 -5.14 10.48
C ASN A 229 9.80 -3.80 9.76
N ASN A 230 10.82 -3.15 9.20
CA ASN A 230 10.63 -1.88 8.47
C ASN A 230 10.16 -2.11 7.03
N VAL A 231 10.60 -3.21 6.41
CA VAL A 231 10.09 -3.68 5.10
C VAL A 231 8.60 -4.01 5.22
N PHE A 232 8.16 -4.58 6.34
CA PHE A 232 6.73 -4.87 6.57
C PHE A 232 5.87 -3.62 6.73
N LYS A 233 6.38 -2.52 7.29
CA LYS A 233 5.63 -1.25 7.40
C LYS A 233 5.46 -0.54 6.04
N ILE A 234 6.50 -0.58 5.20
CA ILE A 234 6.46 -0.06 3.82
C ILE A 234 5.52 -0.91 2.96
N ILE A 235 5.60 -2.24 3.11
CA ILE A 235 4.67 -3.18 2.46
C ILE A 235 3.23 -2.96 2.95
N ASP A 236 3.02 -2.68 4.25
CA ASP A 236 1.70 -2.27 4.76
C ASP A 236 1.24 -0.95 4.16
N GLY A 237 2.15 0.01 4.00
CA GLY A 237 2.09 1.21 3.14
C GLY A 237 1.27 1.02 1.91
N GLU A 238 1.90 0.31 0.99
CA GLU A 238 1.48 0.19 -0.39
C GLU A 238 0.38 -0.88 -0.57
N ARG A 239 0.16 -1.77 0.41
CA ARG A 239 -0.94 -2.74 0.42
C ARG A 239 -2.26 -2.15 0.93
N TYR A 240 -2.26 -1.19 1.85
CA TYR A 240 -3.51 -0.48 2.19
C TYR A 240 -4.02 0.38 1.03
N LEU A 241 -3.16 0.74 0.09
CA LEU A 241 -3.43 1.63 -1.01
C LEU A 241 -4.20 0.97 -2.15
N PHE A 242 -3.58 -0.05 -2.73
CA PHE A 242 -4.06 -0.64 -3.96
C PHE A 242 -5.14 -1.70 -3.72
N TYR A 243 -5.18 -2.33 -2.54
CA TYR A 243 -6.27 -3.24 -2.19
C TYR A 243 -7.54 -2.48 -1.94
N ASN A 244 -7.48 -1.39 -1.21
CA ASN A 244 -8.65 -0.58 -1.01
C ASN A 244 -9.05 0.11 -2.30
N LEU A 245 -8.13 0.51 -3.20
CA LEU A 245 -8.55 0.97 -4.52
C LEU A 245 -9.19 -0.16 -5.35
N LEU A 246 -8.58 -1.36 -5.40
CA LEU A 246 -9.11 -2.51 -6.14
C LEU A 246 -10.41 -3.09 -5.58
N ASP A 247 -10.55 -3.14 -4.26
CA ASP A 247 -11.77 -3.52 -3.54
C ASP A 247 -12.80 -2.39 -3.60
N SER A 248 -12.36 -1.13 -3.65
CA SER A 248 -13.25 0.00 -3.92
C SER A 248 -13.77 0.01 -5.35
N PHE A 249 -13.37 -0.85 -6.29
CA PHE A 249 -14.18 -1.03 -7.53
C PHE A 249 -15.45 -1.87 -7.29
N GLY A 250 -15.66 -2.32 -6.05
CA GLY A 250 -16.76 -3.21 -5.70
C GLY A 250 -16.63 -4.57 -6.38
N GLU A 251 -17.76 -5.28 -6.44
CA GLU A 251 -17.87 -6.50 -7.23
C GLU A 251 -17.83 -6.17 -8.72
N VAL A 252 -16.92 -6.81 -9.47
CA VAL A 252 -16.85 -6.69 -10.92
C VAL A 252 -18.04 -7.42 -11.54
N LYS A 253 -18.88 -6.70 -12.28
CA LYS A 253 -20.15 -7.24 -12.82
C LYS A 253 -20.07 -7.68 -14.27
N ASN A 254 -19.06 -7.20 -15.00
CA ASN A 254 -18.90 -7.49 -16.43
C ASN A 254 -17.43 -7.48 -16.87
N GLU A 255 -17.20 -7.94 -18.09
CA GLU A 255 -15.87 -8.07 -18.69
C GLU A 255 -15.19 -6.71 -18.96
N GLU A 256 -15.95 -5.64 -19.22
CA GLU A 256 -15.38 -4.30 -19.42
C GLU A 256 -14.76 -3.75 -18.13
N GLU A 257 -15.47 -3.87 -17.01
CA GLU A 257 -14.96 -3.52 -15.68
C GLU A 257 -13.75 -4.38 -15.31
N PHE A 258 -13.81 -5.67 -15.61
CA PHE A 258 -12.69 -6.59 -15.42
C PHE A 258 -11.45 -6.13 -16.19
N ASN A 259 -11.61 -5.80 -17.48
CA ASN A 259 -10.52 -5.37 -18.35
C ASN A 259 -9.90 -4.04 -17.89
N LYS A 260 -10.71 -3.11 -17.37
CA LYS A 260 -10.21 -1.87 -16.75
C LYS A 260 -9.34 -2.18 -15.53
N LYS A 261 -9.86 -3.00 -14.62
CA LYS A 261 -9.15 -3.46 -13.41
C LYS A 261 -7.83 -4.16 -13.76
N TRP A 262 -7.85 -5.06 -14.75
CA TRP A 262 -6.69 -5.78 -15.27
C TRP A 262 -5.64 -4.86 -15.91
N SER A 263 -6.07 -3.84 -16.67
CA SER A 263 -5.15 -2.91 -17.33
C SER A 263 -4.35 -2.04 -16.35
N ILE A 264 -4.96 -1.64 -15.22
CA ILE A 264 -4.30 -0.88 -14.16
C ILE A 264 -3.20 -1.74 -13.53
N LEU A 265 -3.55 -2.99 -13.22
CA LEU A 265 -2.63 -3.99 -12.68
C LEU A 265 -1.40 -4.23 -13.57
N LEU A 266 -1.57 -4.27 -14.89
CA LEU A 266 -0.49 -4.50 -15.83
C LEU A 266 0.42 -3.29 -16.06
N LYS A 267 -0.11 -2.08 -16.01
CA LYS A 267 0.70 -0.85 -16.08
C LYS A 267 1.67 -0.78 -14.91
N GLU A 268 1.21 -1.19 -13.73
CA GLU A 268 2.08 -1.24 -12.56
C GLU A 268 3.20 -2.24 -12.74
N TYR A 269 2.96 -3.42 -13.32
CA TYR A 269 3.99 -4.45 -13.54
C TYR A 269 5.28 -3.93 -14.22
N ASP A 270 5.20 -2.83 -14.99
CA ASP A 270 6.35 -2.17 -15.63
C ASP A 270 7.10 -1.16 -14.72
N ASN A 271 6.50 -0.71 -13.62
CA ASN A 271 7.12 0.20 -12.67
C ASN A 271 8.18 -0.51 -11.81
N LYS A 272 9.31 0.18 -11.61
CA LYS A 272 10.61 -0.35 -11.17
C LYS A 272 10.71 -0.73 -9.67
N TYR A 273 9.60 -0.89 -8.97
CA TYR A 273 9.59 -1.20 -7.56
C TYR A 273 9.70 -2.71 -7.34
N ASN A 274 10.59 -3.13 -6.44
CA ASN A 274 10.98 -4.54 -6.16
C ASN A 274 9.87 -5.37 -5.45
N PHE A 275 8.63 -4.88 -5.55
CA PHE A 275 7.45 -5.17 -4.75
C PHE A 275 6.64 -6.39 -5.27
N TYR A 276 6.94 -6.84 -6.50
CA TYR A 276 6.18 -7.86 -7.23
C TYR A 276 6.10 -9.26 -6.62
N LYS A 277 6.99 -9.62 -5.70
CA LYS A 277 6.98 -10.98 -5.12
C LYS A 277 5.92 -11.17 -4.03
N ILE A 278 5.63 -10.14 -3.25
CA ILE A 278 4.70 -10.23 -2.10
C ILE A 278 3.29 -9.82 -2.54
N ASP A 279 3.17 -8.79 -3.39
CA ASP A 279 1.87 -8.18 -3.67
C ASP A 279 1.15 -8.68 -4.93
N GLY A 280 1.89 -9.27 -5.87
CA GLY A 280 1.30 -9.90 -7.07
C GLY A 280 0.28 -10.99 -6.70
N ILE A 281 0.42 -11.58 -5.52
CA ILE A 281 -0.23 -12.82 -5.10
C ILE A 281 -1.72 -12.62 -4.83
N PHE A 282 -2.11 -11.52 -4.20
CA PHE A 282 -3.52 -11.22 -3.99
C PHE A 282 -4.12 -10.45 -5.13
N ARG A 283 -3.35 -9.55 -5.74
CA ARG A 283 -3.79 -8.80 -6.90
C ARG A 283 -4.27 -9.78 -7.95
N ILE A 284 -3.42 -10.75 -8.27
CA ILE A 284 -3.76 -11.87 -9.16
C ILE A 284 -4.82 -12.78 -8.53
N GLY A 285 -4.80 -13.03 -7.22
CA GLY A 285 -5.85 -13.81 -6.54
C GLY A 285 -7.27 -13.22 -6.66
N LYS A 286 -7.44 -11.91 -6.50
CA LYS A 286 -8.72 -11.18 -6.67
C LYS A 286 -9.14 -11.18 -8.13
N ILE A 287 -8.20 -10.94 -9.06
CA ILE A 287 -8.45 -11.09 -10.50
C ILE A 287 -8.92 -12.52 -10.82
N CYS A 288 -8.28 -13.55 -10.28
CA CYS A 288 -8.70 -14.94 -10.48
C CYS A 288 -10.11 -15.19 -9.94
N SER A 289 -10.45 -14.58 -8.79
CA SER A 289 -11.82 -14.62 -8.27
C SER A 289 -12.81 -13.93 -9.22
N ASP A 290 -12.48 -12.75 -9.72
CA ASP A 290 -13.33 -12.00 -10.63
C ASP A 290 -13.49 -12.74 -11.98
N MET A 291 -12.43 -13.39 -12.47
CA MET A 291 -12.48 -14.27 -13.65
C MET A 291 -13.40 -15.47 -13.45
N GLU A 292 -13.34 -16.11 -12.28
CA GLU A 292 -14.22 -17.24 -11.94
C GLU A 292 -15.68 -16.79 -11.85
N LEU A 293 -15.95 -15.63 -11.24
CA LEU A 293 -17.29 -15.05 -11.17
C LEU A 293 -17.85 -14.72 -12.56
N LEU A 294 -17.00 -14.22 -13.45
CA LEU A 294 -17.39 -13.79 -14.80
C LEU A 294 -17.25 -14.87 -15.87
N ASN A 295 -16.81 -16.09 -15.52
CA ASN A 295 -16.49 -17.18 -16.44
C ASN A 295 -15.50 -16.80 -17.58
N ILE A 296 -14.55 -15.92 -17.30
CA ILE A 296 -13.54 -15.48 -18.26
C ILE A 296 -12.49 -16.59 -18.44
N LYS A 297 -12.20 -17.00 -19.68
CA LYS A 297 -11.24 -18.08 -19.91
C LYS A 297 -9.81 -17.58 -19.80
N THR A 298 -8.96 -18.35 -19.11
CA THR A 298 -7.55 -18.02 -18.89
C THR A 298 -6.80 -17.79 -20.20
N SER A 299 -7.13 -18.55 -21.26
CA SER A 299 -6.58 -18.40 -22.61
C SER A 299 -6.80 -17.04 -23.27
N GLU A 300 -7.78 -16.25 -22.81
CA GLU A 300 -8.10 -14.94 -23.37
C GLU A 300 -7.23 -13.81 -22.79
N LEU A 301 -6.50 -14.06 -21.70
CA LEU A 301 -5.64 -13.07 -20.99
C LEU A 301 -4.14 -13.39 -21.04
N ILE A 302 -3.75 -14.58 -21.50
CA ILE A 302 -2.38 -15.14 -21.41
C ILE A 302 -1.32 -14.38 -22.23
N GLU A 303 -1.65 -13.37 -23.02
CA GLU A 303 -0.64 -12.60 -23.77
C GLU A 303 0.12 -11.54 -22.95
N GLN A 304 -0.17 -11.32 -21.66
CA GLN A 304 0.34 -10.16 -20.91
C GLN A 304 1.13 -10.48 -19.61
N ARG A 305 2.35 -11.00 -19.73
CA ARG A 305 3.45 -10.86 -18.73
C ARG A 305 3.44 -11.71 -17.44
N ILE A 306 2.40 -12.49 -17.13
CA ILE A 306 2.38 -13.40 -15.97
C ILE A 306 2.27 -14.86 -16.44
N SER A 307 3.08 -15.76 -15.90
CA SER A 307 3.06 -17.18 -16.30
C SER A 307 1.81 -17.92 -15.81
N ASN A 308 1.33 -18.90 -16.57
CA ASN A 308 0.23 -19.79 -16.15
C ASN A 308 0.49 -20.48 -14.82
N GLU A 309 1.75 -20.84 -14.55
CA GLU A 309 2.14 -21.46 -13.28
C GLU A 309 1.89 -20.51 -12.10
N THR A 310 2.30 -19.25 -12.25
CA THR A 310 2.07 -18.18 -11.26
C THR A 310 0.56 -17.95 -11.03
N LEU A 311 -0.23 -17.92 -12.11
CA LEU A 311 -1.66 -17.65 -12.04
C LEU A 311 -2.43 -18.79 -11.37
N ASN A 312 -2.11 -20.04 -11.73
CA ASN A 312 -2.68 -21.23 -11.10
C ASN A 312 -2.33 -21.32 -9.60
N LYS A 313 -1.08 -20.99 -9.24
CA LYS A 313 -0.61 -20.94 -7.86
C LYS A 313 -1.44 -19.96 -7.02
N TYR A 314 -1.64 -18.74 -7.52
CA TYR A 314 -2.33 -17.70 -6.76
C TYR A 314 -3.84 -17.92 -6.68
N ASN A 315 -4.47 -18.47 -7.73
CA ASN A 315 -5.87 -18.90 -7.66
C ASN A 315 -6.07 -19.97 -6.57
N PHE A 316 -5.17 -20.96 -6.51
CA PHE A 316 -5.22 -22.01 -5.50
C PHE A 316 -5.12 -21.46 -4.07
N LEU A 317 -4.18 -20.55 -3.81
CA LEU A 317 -4.03 -19.89 -2.50
C LEU A 317 -5.28 -19.07 -2.14
N SER A 318 -5.81 -18.28 -3.07
CA SER A 318 -7.03 -17.48 -2.84
C SER A 318 -8.21 -18.34 -2.37
N LYS A 319 -8.42 -19.52 -2.95
CA LYS A 319 -9.50 -20.44 -2.55
C LYS A 319 -9.36 -20.99 -1.14
N ILE A 320 -8.13 -21.16 -0.65
CA ILE A 320 -7.86 -21.62 0.71
C ILE A 320 -8.14 -20.49 1.70
N PHE A 321 -7.66 -19.29 1.40
CA PHE A 321 -7.73 -18.13 2.29
C PHE A 321 -9.04 -17.36 2.25
N LYS A 322 -9.94 -17.64 1.31
CA LYS A 322 -11.35 -17.15 1.33
C LYS A 322 -12.18 -17.70 2.50
N ILE A 323 -11.67 -18.66 3.26
CA ILE A 323 -12.38 -19.29 4.37
C ILE A 323 -12.19 -18.43 5.61
N GLU A 324 -13.27 -17.87 6.17
CA GLU A 324 -13.16 -16.93 7.30
C GLU A 324 -12.71 -17.60 8.63
N GLU A 325 -12.85 -18.92 8.75
CA GLU A 325 -12.51 -19.67 9.96
C GLU A 325 -11.06 -20.21 9.94
N LYS A 326 -10.22 -19.68 10.85
CA LYS A 326 -8.81 -20.06 11.06
C LYS A 326 -8.60 -21.58 11.09
N GLU A 327 -9.37 -22.32 11.88
CA GLU A 327 -9.21 -23.77 12.02
C GLU A 327 -9.45 -24.52 10.69
N LYS A 328 -10.37 -24.04 9.84
CA LYS A 328 -10.64 -24.65 8.54
C LYS A 328 -9.52 -24.38 7.53
N ILE A 329 -8.95 -23.17 7.53
CA ILE A 329 -7.77 -22.84 6.70
C ILE A 329 -6.61 -23.77 7.07
N LEU A 330 -6.30 -23.81 8.36
CA LEU A 330 -5.18 -24.57 8.89
C LEU A 330 -5.35 -26.09 8.65
N SER A 331 -6.58 -26.59 8.77
CA SER A 331 -6.91 -27.99 8.42
C SER A 331 -6.72 -28.27 6.93
N LYS A 332 -7.12 -27.37 6.03
CA LYS A 332 -6.90 -27.55 4.57
C LYS A 332 -5.41 -27.55 4.22
N LEU A 333 -4.63 -26.66 4.82
CA LEU A 333 -3.17 -26.62 4.62
C LEU A 333 -2.51 -27.90 5.11
N TYR A 334 -2.95 -28.45 6.24
CA TYR A 334 -2.50 -29.76 6.72
C TYR A 334 -2.85 -30.89 5.75
N GLU A 335 -4.07 -30.93 5.21
CA GLU A 335 -4.44 -31.96 4.23
C GLU A 335 -3.57 -31.88 2.95
N ILE A 336 -3.20 -30.69 2.50
CA ILE A 336 -2.28 -30.52 1.37
C ILE A 336 -0.87 -31.00 1.77
N TYR A 337 -0.36 -30.58 2.93
CA TYR A 337 0.93 -31.03 3.45
C TYR A 337 1.03 -32.56 3.53
N LYS A 338 0.00 -33.20 4.08
CA LYS A 338 -0.08 -34.65 4.30
C LYS A 338 -0.16 -35.43 2.98
N ASN A 339 -0.96 -34.96 2.03
CA ASN A 339 -1.24 -35.70 0.80
C ASN A 339 -0.26 -35.38 -0.34
N ASP A 340 0.28 -34.16 -0.40
CA ASP A 340 1.23 -33.70 -1.42
C ASP A 340 2.16 -32.61 -0.87
N TYR A 341 3.16 -33.05 -0.10
CA TYR A 341 4.18 -32.18 0.48
C TYR A 341 4.97 -31.39 -0.57
N ARG A 342 5.20 -31.94 -1.77
CA ARG A 342 5.97 -31.22 -2.79
C ARG A 342 5.20 -30.01 -3.27
N THR A 343 3.88 -30.14 -3.46
CA THR A 343 2.99 -29.03 -3.74
C THR A 343 2.94 -28.05 -2.57
N TYR A 344 2.76 -28.53 -1.33
CA TYR A 344 2.83 -27.67 -0.14
C TYR A 344 4.14 -26.89 -0.04
N PHE A 345 5.28 -27.57 -0.20
CA PHE A 345 6.61 -26.97 -0.14
C PHE A 345 6.82 -25.95 -1.26
N ASN A 346 6.39 -26.22 -2.49
CA ASN A 346 6.47 -25.25 -3.59
C ASN A 346 5.56 -24.03 -3.38
N LEU A 347 4.41 -24.22 -2.70
CA LEU A 347 3.54 -23.11 -2.30
C LEU A 347 4.23 -22.24 -1.24
N MET A 348 4.90 -22.85 -0.26
CA MET A 348 5.50 -22.19 0.90
C MET A 348 6.93 -21.67 0.67
N LYS A 349 7.66 -22.19 -0.32
CA LYS A 349 9.03 -21.77 -0.70
C LYS A 349 9.10 -20.33 -1.20
N ASP A 350 7.97 -19.78 -1.61
CA ASP A 350 7.81 -18.37 -1.92
C ASP A 350 7.31 -17.69 -0.64
N GLU A 351 8.21 -17.43 0.32
CA GLU A 351 7.90 -16.84 1.62
C GLU A 351 7.05 -15.56 1.48
N SER A 352 7.29 -14.84 0.38
CA SER A 352 6.53 -13.68 -0.04
C SER A 352 5.03 -13.94 -0.28
N ALA A 353 4.65 -15.15 -0.73
CA ALA A 353 3.28 -15.63 -0.99
C ALA A 353 2.49 -16.04 0.23
N VAL A 354 3.21 -16.43 1.28
CA VAL A 354 2.62 -16.82 2.55
C VAL A 354 2.49 -15.60 3.46
N LEU A 355 3.52 -14.74 3.48
CA LEU A 355 3.57 -13.44 4.20
C LEU A 355 2.46 -12.50 3.81
N ALA A 356 2.33 -12.31 2.51
CA ALA A 356 1.12 -12.01 1.80
C ALA A 356 -0.17 -12.37 2.60
N TYR A 357 -0.51 -13.65 2.74
CA TYR A 357 -1.90 -14.06 3.06
C TYR A 357 -2.18 -14.01 4.56
N THR A 358 -1.14 -14.11 5.39
CA THR A 358 -1.23 -13.83 6.82
C THR A 358 -1.55 -12.38 7.18
N PHE A 359 -1.29 -11.43 6.28
CA PHE A 359 -1.35 -10.01 6.63
C PHE A 359 -2.72 -9.36 6.44
N LEU A 360 -3.49 -9.73 5.40
CA LEU A 360 -4.82 -9.13 5.15
C LEU A 360 -5.88 -9.63 6.12
N ASP A 361 -5.75 -10.87 6.56
CA ASP A 361 -6.71 -11.47 7.48
C ASP A 361 -6.31 -11.24 8.95
N ASN A 362 -5.17 -10.58 9.20
CA ASN A 362 -4.75 -10.09 10.51
C ASN A 362 -5.66 -8.97 11.06
N ILE A 363 -6.40 -8.28 10.19
CA ILE A 363 -7.37 -7.26 10.61
C ILE A 363 -8.63 -7.91 11.23
N LYS A 364 -8.94 -9.19 10.93
CA LYS A 364 -10.12 -9.89 11.46
C LYS A 364 -9.79 -11.08 12.38
N ASN A 365 -8.65 -11.75 12.20
CA ASN A 365 -8.42 -13.11 12.72
C ASN A 365 -7.06 -13.35 13.42
N SER A 366 -6.19 -12.33 13.54
CA SER A 366 -4.90 -12.42 14.28
C SER A 366 -4.02 -13.62 13.86
N TYR A 367 -3.61 -13.70 12.60
CA TYR A 367 -2.65 -14.69 12.10
C TYR A 367 -1.20 -14.24 12.27
N GLN A 368 -0.31 -15.12 12.70
CA GLN A 368 1.13 -14.92 12.48
C GLN A 368 1.59 -15.83 11.34
N LEU A 369 2.56 -15.39 10.51
CA LEU A 369 3.22 -16.21 9.47
C LEU A 369 3.60 -17.59 10.01
N TYR A 370 4.08 -17.53 11.24
CA TYR A 370 4.42 -18.66 12.09
C TYR A 370 3.30 -19.71 12.18
N ASP A 371 2.03 -19.31 12.34
CA ASP A 371 0.90 -20.25 12.43
C ASP A 371 0.71 -21.02 11.11
N ILE A 372 0.86 -20.37 9.96
CA ILE A 372 0.59 -20.99 8.64
C ILE A 372 1.71 -21.94 8.22
N GLU A 373 2.95 -21.60 8.54
CA GLU A 373 4.10 -22.45 8.26
C GLU A 373 4.21 -23.61 9.25
N MET A 374 3.98 -23.35 10.55
CA MET A 374 4.22 -24.34 11.59
C MET A 374 3.03 -25.23 11.88
N TYR A 375 1.79 -24.74 11.73
CA TYR A 375 0.62 -25.54 12.07
C TYR A 375 0.57 -26.86 11.32
N PRO A 376 0.77 -26.94 9.99
CA PRO A 376 0.73 -28.22 9.28
C PRO A 376 1.78 -29.24 9.79
N ARG A 377 2.91 -28.76 10.33
CA ARG A 377 3.98 -29.60 10.90
C ARG A 377 3.65 -30.08 12.31
N VAL A 378 3.07 -29.21 13.14
CA VAL A 378 2.78 -29.54 14.55
C VAL A 378 1.39 -30.18 14.76
N TYR A 379 0.48 -30.02 13.80
CA TYR A 379 -0.92 -30.47 13.89
C TYR A 379 -1.10 -31.95 14.28
N PRO A 380 -0.33 -32.91 13.72
CA PRO A 380 -0.41 -34.32 14.15
C PRO A 380 -0.13 -34.50 15.65
N TYR A 381 0.80 -33.71 16.20
CA TYR A 381 1.19 -33.78 17.60
C TYR A 381 0.19 -33.06 18.51
N LEU A 382 -0.41 -31.96 18.05
CA LEU A 382 -1.52 -31.29 18.75
C LEU A 382 -2.72 -32.22 18.94
N GLN A 383 -3.10 -32.97 17.89
CA GLN A 383 -4.18 -33.96 17.97
C GLN A 383 -3.83 -35.09 18.95
N LYS A 384 -2.59 -35.59 18.89
CA LYS A 384 -2.10 -36.66 19.77
C LYS A 384 -2.09 -36.25 21.24
N GLU A 385 -1.75 -35.00 21.53
CA GLU A 385 -1.61 -34.48 22.89
C GLU A 385 -2.84 -33.70 23.39
N ASN A 386 -3.90 -33.62 22.57
CA ASN A 386 -5.12 -32.85 22.86
C ASN A 386 -4.79 -31.40 23.32
N ALA A 387 -3.89 -30.75 22.60
CA ALA A 387 -3.37 -29.42 22.91
C ALA A 387 -3.80 -28.37 21.87
N LYS A 388 -3.70 -27.09 22.21
CA LYS A 388 -3.93 -25.98 21.26
C LYS A 388 -2.59 -25.43 20.75
N ILE A 389 -2.61 -24.83 19.57
CA ILE A 389 -1.41 -24.23 18.95
C ILE A 389 -0.75 -23.17 19.84
N ASN A 390 -1.54 -22.45 20.65
CA ASN A 390 -1.05 -21.42 21.56
C ASN A 390 -0.23 -21.99 22.73
N ASP A 391 -0.33 -23.31 22.97
CA ASP A 391 0.37 -23.99 24.07
C ASP A 391 1.73 -24.56 23.60
N VAL A 392 2.10 -24.33 22.33
CA VAL A 392 3.32 -24.86 21.73
C VAL A 392 4.50 -23.90 21.92
N ILE A 393 5.58 -24.37 22.54
CA ILE A 393 6.86 -23.66 22.55
C ILE A 393 7.72 -24.18 21.41
N PHE A 394 8.31 -23.28 20.63
CA PHE A 394 9.08 -23.63 19.45
C PHE A 394 10.53 -23.22 19.54
N LYS A 395 11.38 -24.08 18.96
CA LYS A 395 12.81 -23.84 18.83
C LYS A 395 13.29 -24.43 17.50
N LYS A 396 14.10 -23.67 16.76
CA LYS A 396 14.79 -24.16 15.57
C LYS A 396 16.26 -24.37 15.88
N ILE A 397 16.80 -25.51 15.47
CA ILE A 397 18.24 -25.76 15.50
C ILE A 397 18.73 -26.20 14.13
N ARG A 398 19.95 -25.81 13.76
CA ARG A 398 20.54 -26.12 12.46
C ARG A 398 21.89 -26.80 12.61
N CYS A 399 22.05 -27.91 11.91
CA CYS A 399 23.35 -28.51 11.64
C CYS A 399 23.91 -27.87 10.36
N GLU A 400 24.81 -26.88 10.51
CA GLU A 400 25.34 -26.11 9.37
C GLU A 400 26.09 -26.99 8.38
N GLU A 401 26.92 -27.91 8.90
CA GLU A 401 27.80 -28.78 8.10
C GLU A 401 27.03 -29.72 7.17
N LEU A 402 25.82 -30.11 7.58
CA LEU A 402 24.95 -31.02 6.81
C LEU A 402 23.75 -30.28 6.21
N ASN A 403 23.66 -28.96 6.40
CA ASN A 403 22.57 -28.11 5.94
C ASN A 403 21.16 -28.60 6.34
N ILE A 404 21.03 -29.12 7.56
CA ILE A 404 19.76 -29.66 8.09
C ILE A 404 19.15 -28.68 9.09
N ASN A 405 17.85 -28.41 8.95
CA ASN A 405 17.07 -27.68 9.94
C ASN A 405 16.18 -28.66 10.70
N PHE A 406 16.24 -28.60 12.03
CA PHE A 406 15.35 -29.30 12.93
C PHE A 406 14.41 -28.30 13.61
N TYR A 407 13.12 -28.62 13.57
CA TYR A 407 12.02 -27.85 14.14
C TYR A 407 11.55 -28.59 15.39
N ILE A 408 11.72 -27.98 16.56
CA ILE A 408 11.42 -28.59 17.85
C ILE A 408 10.15 -27.94 18.40
N PHE A 409 9.20 -28.77 18.84
CA PHE A 409 7.94 -28.35 19.43
C PHE A 409 7.81 -28.95 20.82
N ASP A 410 7.70 -28.13 21.85
CA ASP A 410 7.27 -28.56 23.18
C ASP A 410 5.74 -28.39 23.28
N ILE A 411 5.05 -29.49 23.59
CA ILE A 411 3.61 -29.54 23.77
C ILE A 411 3.34 -30.24 25.10
N ASN A 412 2.84 -29.51 26.10
CA ASN A 412 2.58 -30.05 27.44
C ASN A 412 3.80 -30.77 28.05
N GLU A 413 4.97 -30.13 28.00
CA GLU A 413 6.26 -30.64 28.51
C GLU A 413 6.81 -31.84 27.74
N LYS A 414 6.26 -32.13 26.56
CA LYS A 414 6.72 -33.20 25.67
C LYS A 414 7.30 -32.60 24.40
N ASN A 415 8.56 -32.89 24.13
CA ASN A 415 9.17 -32.44 22.89
C ASN A 415 8.85 -33.36 21.72
N TYR A 416 8.78 -32.74 20.56
CA TYR A 416 8.62 -33.30 19.22
C TYR A 416 9.64 -32.66 18.29
N VAL A 417 10.09 -33.41 17.27
CA VAL A 417 11.07 -32.92 16.30
C VAL A 417 10.60 -33.25 14.89
N GLU A 418 10.67 -32.25 14.02
CA GLU A 418 10.49 -32.35 12.57
C GLU A 418 11.74 -31.85 11.85
N SER A 419 11.88 -32.18 10.56
CA SER A 419 13.00 -31.71 9.73
C SER A 419 12.54 -31.06 8.42
N ASN A 420 13.47 -30.43 7.70
CA ASN A 420 13.23 -29.95 6.34
C ASN A 420 13.33 -31.03 5.24
N TYR A 421 13.50 -32.31 5.60
CA TYR A 421 13.55 -33.42 4.65
C TYR A 421 12.27 -34.26 4.69
N TYR A 422 11.82 -34.71 3.51
CA TYR A 422 10.50 -35.30 3.30
C TYR A 422 10.39 -36.80 3.64
N ASP A 423 11.49 -37.57 3.60
CA ASP A 423 11.44 -39.02 3.84
C ASP A 423 12.07 -39.45 5.18
N ILE A 424 12.04 -38.55 6.17
CA ILE A 424 12.58 -38.83 7.50
C ILE A 424 11.46 -39.33 8.40
N ILE A 425 11.67 -40.49 9.02
CA ILE A 425 10.87 -40.95 10.15
C ILE A 425 11.60 -40.55 11.43
N ILE A 426 10.93 -39.78 12.29
CA ILE A 426 11.50 -39.34 13.56
C ILE A 426 10.77 -40.04 14.70
N ASP A 427 11.49 -40.93 15.40
CA ASP A 427 10.97 -41.67 16.55
C ASP A 427 11.53 -41.07 17.85
N ARG A 428 10.66 -40.75 18.80
CA ARG A 428 11.09 -40.29 20.12
C ARG A 428 11.66 -41.45 20.95
N ILE A 429 12.92 -41.33 21.38
CA ILE A 429 13.57 -42.25 22.32
C ILE A 429 13.30 -41.79 23.76
N SER A 430 13.51 -40.50 24.03
CA SER A 430 13.22 -39.84 25.31
C SER A 430 12.77 -38.40 25.05
N ASN A 431 12.47 -37.62 26.10
CA ASN A 431 11.95 -36.26 25.89
C ASN A 431 12.93 -35.35 25.14
N ASP A 432 14.24 -35.58 25.24
CA ASP A 432 15.24 -34.74 24.56
C ASP A 432 15.97 -35.49 23.45
N GLU A 433 15.56 -36.71 23.13
CA GLU A 433 16.34 -37.61 22.28
C GLU A 433 15.48 -38.32 21.26
N PHE A 434 15.85 -38.19 19.98
CA PHE A 434 15.07 -38.68 18.86
C PHE A 434 15.96 -39.45 17.90
N LEU A 435 15.41 -40.54 17.37
CA LEU A 435 15.98 -41.34 16.31
C LEU A 435 15.46 -40.84 14.97
N ILE A 436 16.36 -40.60 14.02
CA ILE A 436 16.06 -40.07 12.69
C ILE A 436 16.38 -41.18 11.69
N LYS A 437 15.37 -41.68 10.98
CA LYS A 437 15.54 -42.73 9.97
C LYS A 437 15.29 -42.14 8.59
N TYR A 438 16.29 -42.23 7.72
CA TYR A 438 16.18 -41.82 6.33
C TYR A 438 16.81 -42.90 5.45
N GLN A 439 16.02 -43.50 4.55
CA GLN A 439 16.47 -44.61 3.69
C GLN A 439 17.11 -45.75 4.53
N ASN A 440 18.40 -46.06 4.31
CA ASN A 440 19.17 -47.07 5.05
C ASN A 440 20.01 -46.48 6.19
N GLN A 441 19.81 -45.20 6.53
CA GLN A 441 20.56 -44.49 7.55
C GLN A 441 19.73 -44.33 8.84
N ILE A 442 20.41 -44.47 9.96
CA ILE A 442 19.87 -44.26 11.30
C ILE A 442 20.76 -43.26 12.01
N ASP A 443 20.20 -42.09 12.22
CA ASP A 443 20.84 -40.96 12.87
C ASP A 443 20.14 -40.68 14.19
N LYS A 444 20.74 -39.81 14.99
CA LYS A 444 20.22 -39.46 16.32
C LYS A 444 20.35 -37.98 16.55
N ILE A 445 19.36 -37.37 17.19
CA ILE A 445 19.45 -35.99 17.65
C ILE A 445 19.15 -35.91 19.15
N ASN A 446 19.95 -35.11 19.85
CA ASN A 446 19.72 -34.76 21.24
C ASN A 446 19.59 -33.23 21.36
N ILE A 447 18.39 -32.77 21.68
CA ILE A 447 18.01 -31.35 21.64
C ILE A 447 18.40 -30.58 22.91
N SER A 448 18.69 -31.26 24.02
CA SER A 448 19.14 -30.61 25.26
C SER A 448 20.61 -30.20 25.18
N VAL A 449 21.42 -30.97 24.45
CA VAL A 449 22.83 -30.64 24.17
C VAL A 449 23.06 -30.09 22.76
N ASN A 450 21.99 -29.92 21.97
CA ASN A 450 22.02 -29.48 20.57
C ASN A 450 23.05 -30.25 19.71
N LYS A 451 23.00 -31.58 19.75
CA LYS A 451 23.90 -32.45 18.98
C LYS A 451 23.14 -33.36 18.03
N TYR A 452 23.72 -33.59 16.85
CA TYR A 452 23.21 -34.52 15.85
C TYR A 452 24.30 -35.53 15.51
N TRP A 453 23.96 -36.81 15.48
CA TRP A 453 24.87 -37.89 15.12
C TRP A 453 24.44 -38.46 13.78
N HIS A 454 25.33 -38.33 12.80
CA HIS A 454 25.15 -38.87 11.46
C HIS A 454 26.29 -39.83 11.12
N ASN A 455 25.97 -41.07 10.74
CA ASN A 455 26.97 -42.11 10.45
C ASN A 455 28.07 -42.24 11.53
N SER A 456 27.68 -42.26 12.80
CA SER A 456 28.58 -42.31 13.98
C SER A 456 29.49 -41.08 14.19
N HIS A 457 29.33 -40.02 13.40
CA HIS A 457 30.02 -38.74 13.59
C HIS A 457 29.09 -37.75 14.30
N GLU A 458 29.65 -36.99 15.23
CA GLU A 458 28.92 -35.99 16.01
C GLU A 458 29.05 -34.62 15.35
N PHE A 459 27.92 -33.94 15.20
CA PHE A 459 27.77 -32.61 14.64
C PHE A 459 27.13 -31.67 15.67
N ASN A 460 27.64 -30.45 15.75
CA ASN A 460 27.03 -29.41 16.57
C ASN A 460 25.86 -28.76 15.82
N CYS A 461 24.75 -28.55 16.53
CA CYS A 461 23.62 -27.80 16.02
C CYS A 461 23.55 -26.43 16.71
N ASN A 462 23.41 -25.37 15.91
CA ASN A 462 23.25 -24.01 16.42
C ASN A 462 21.76 -23.67 16.54
N ILE A 463 21.38 -22.99 17.62
CA ILE A 463 20.03 -22.42 17.75
C ILE A 463 19.91 -21.27 16.75
N ILE A 464 18.83 -21.28 15.97
CA ILE A 464 18.50 -20.18 15.05
C ILE A 464 17.18 -19.58 15.54
N TYR A 465 17.20 -18.28 15.83
CA TYR A 465 16.03 -17.51 16.22
C TYR A 465 15.23 -17.06 15.00
#